data_AF-A0AAN7P4G4-F1
#
_entry.id   AF-A0AAN7P4G4-F1
#
_cell.length_a   1.000
_cell.length_b   1.000
_cell.length_c   1.000
_cell.angle_alpha   90.00
_cell.angle_beta   90.00
_cell.angle_gamma   90.00
#
_symmetry.space_group_name_H-M   'P 1'
#
loop_
_entity.id
_entity.type
_entity.pdbx_description
1 polymer ?
#
loop_
_entity_poly.entity_id
_entity_poly.type
_entity_poly.pdbx_seq_one_letter_code
_entity_poly.pdbx_strand_id
1 'polypeptide(L)'
;MAIKCPPTPVLKNFMLCGLILLIIPTCESQLSTQEILLRFTRHMDAMKKFPCEVPQPRSISVEELLGDQLDTSESAQPHTTVLHRCDSGTGCCSQKSQVCKVAQSEEVELHFFVTDTVRQRKSQFREFVVSNHTRCSCQSKKNDIK
;
A
#
# COMPACT_ATOMS: atom_id res chain seq x y z
N MET A 1 -25.65 8.44 20.76
CA MET A 1 -26.99 7.90 20.52
C MET A 1 -26.99 6.44 20.92
N ALA A 2 -27.51 6.13 22.11
CA ALA A 2 -27.63 4.76 22.60
C ALA A 2 -29.02 4.24 22.22
N ILE A 3 -29.08 3.16 21.45
CA ILE A 3 -30.35 2.52 21.08
C ILE A 3 -30.77 1.69 22.29
N LYS A 4 -31.72 2.20 23.08
CA LYS A 4 -32.41 1.43 24.12
C LYS A 4 -33.34 0.42 23.44
N CYS A 5 -33.12 -0.86 23.69
CA CYS A 5 -34.10 -1.89 23.33
C CYS A 5 -35.42 -1.65 24.09
N PRO A 6 -36.60 -1.88 23.48
CA PRO A 6 -37.87 -1.71 24.15
C PRO A 6 -38.06 -2.81 25.21
N PRO A 7 -38.74 -2.51 26.34
CA PRO A 7 -39.06 -3.53 27.32
C PRO A 7 -40.14 -4.45 26.75
N THR A 8 -39.86 -5.75 26.71
CA THR A 8 -40.84 -6.78 26.34
C THR A 8 -41.92 -6.89 27.43
N PRO A 9 -43.18 -7.18 27.07
CA PRO A 9 -44.24 -7.31 28.05
C PRO A 9 -44.04 -8.61 28.83
N VAL A 10 -43.89 -8.50 30.14
CA VAL A 10 -43.95 -9.65 31.04
C VAL A 10 -45.42 -10.09 31.12
N LEU A 11 -45.80 -11.05 30.28
CA LEU A 11 -47.11 -11.68 30.38
C LEU A 11 -47.08 -12.65 31.58
N LYS A 12 -47.76 -12.25 32.65
CA LYS A 12 -48.00 -13.05 33.85
C LYS A 12 -48.83 -14.30 33.49
N ASN A 13 -48.41 -15.41 34.10
CA ASN A 13 -49.23 -16.42 34.81
C ASN A 13 -49.52 -17.82 34.20
N PHE A 14 -49.27 -18.79 35.09
CA PHE A 14 -49.80 -20.15 35.29
C PHE A 14 -49.38 -21.32 34.38
N MET A 15 -48.53 -22.17 34.99
CA MET A 15 -48.68 -23.62 35.17
C MET A 15 -49.02 -24.53 33.98
N LEU A 16 -48.06 -25.45 33.75
CA LEU A 16 -48.25 -26.84 33.36
C LEU A 16 -48.69 -27.12 31.91
N CYS A 17 -47.72 -27.37 31.03
CA CYS A 17 -47.71 -28.56 30.17
C CYS A 17 -46.34 -28.70 29.51
N GLY A 18 -45.93 -29.95 29.26
CA GLY A 18 -44.54 -30.33 29.06
C GLY A 18 -43.91 -29.94 27.72
N LEU A 19 -42.59 -30.09 27.71
CA LEU A 19 -41.83 -30.63 26.58
C LEU A 19 -41.87 -29.83 25.27
N ILE A 20 -41.41 -28.58 25.28
CA ILE A 20 -40.68 -28.08 24.10
C ILE A 20 -39.48 -27.23 24.54
N LEU A 21 -38.30 -27.87 24.58
CA LEU A 21 -37.01 -27.19 24.50
C LEU A 21 -36.88 -26.61 23.08
N LEU A 22 -37.57 -25.51 22.79
CA LEU A 22 -37.20 -24.69 21.64
C LEU A 22 -35.93 -23.97 22.01
N ILE A 23 -34.83 -24.51 21.51
CA ILE A 23 -33.54 -23.86 21.40
C ILE A 23 -33.79 -22.51 20.72
N ILE A 24 -33.86 -21.43 21.51
CA ILE A 24 -33.71 -20.09 20.97
C ILE A 24 -32.21 -20.01 20.65
N PRO A 25 -31.78 -19.97 19.37
CA PRO A 25 -30.38 -19.75 19.06
C PRO A 25 -30.03 -18.41 19.67
N THR A 26 -29.03 -18.38 20.55
CA THR A 26 -28.64 -17.19 21.29
C THR A 26 -28.31 -16.06 20.32
N CYS A 27 -28.98 -14.92 20.51
CA CYS A 27 -28.74 -13.66 19.81
C CYS A 27 -27.26 -13.22 19.87
N GLU A 28 -26.49 -13.74 20.84
CA GLU A 28 -25.05 -13.55 21.00
C GLU A 28 -24.21 -13.96 19.78
N SER A 29 -24.64 -14.99 19.02
CA SER A 29 -23.89 -15.46 17.85
C SER A 29 -24.04 -14.59 16.59
N GLN A 30 -25.16 -13.87 16.45
CA GLN A 30 -25.46 -13.09 15.25
C GLN A 30 -24.85 -11.68 15.28
N LEU A 31 -24.70 -11.10 16.47
CA LEU A 31 -24.08 -9.78 16.66
C LEU A 31 -22.61 -9.77 16.20
N SER A 32 -21.88 -10.88 16.41
CA SER A 32 -20.47 -11.00 16.00
C SER A 32 -20.29 -11.01 14.48
N THR A 33 -21.20 -11.66 13.73
CA THR A 33 -21.08 -11.80 12.27
C THR A 33 -21.33 -10.48 11.55
N GLN A 34 -22.32 -9.70 12.01
CA GLN A 34 -22.62 -8.39 11.42
C GLN A 34 -21.48 -7.40 11.65
N GLU A 35 -20.84 -7.42 12.82
CA GLU A 35 -19.68 -6.59 13.11
C GLU A 35 -18.46 -6.96 12.26
N ILE A 36 -18.20 -8.25 12.04
CA ILE A 36 -17.12 -8.72 11.17
C ILE A 36 -17.33 -8.23 9.73
N LEU A 37 -18.55 -8.36 9.20
CA LEU A 37 -18.88 -7.89 7.87
C LEU A 37 -18.68 -6.37 7.74
N LEU A 38 -19.13 -5.59 8.72
CA LEU A 38 -18.94 -4.14 8.72
C LEU A 38 -17.46 -3.75 8.71
N ARG A 39 -16.65 -4.40 9.55
CA ARG A 39 -15.20 -4.16 9.62
C ARG A 39 -14.51 -4.52 8.30
N PHE A 40 -14.90 -5.64 7.70
CA PHE A 40 -14.39 -6.09 6.40
C PHE A 40 -14.75 -5.08 5.29
N THR A 41 -16.01 -4.66 5.19
CA THR A 41 -16.45 -3.68 4.19
C THR A 41 -15.69 -2.37 4.33
N ARG A 42 -15.54 -1.85 5.56
CA ARG A 42 -14.74 -0.63 5.80
C ARG A 42 -13.29 -0.79 5.38
N HIS A 43 -12.69 -1.95 5.63
CA HIS A 43 -11.34 -2.25 5.18
C HIS A 43 -11.26 -2.26 3.63
N MET A 44 -12.20 -2.91 2.96
CA MET A 44 -12.27 -2.93 1.50
C MET A 44 -12.47 -1.53 0.91
N ASP A 45 -13.30 -0.69 1.52
CA ASP A 45 -13.53 0.68 1.08
C ASP A 45 -12.29 1.57 1.26
N ALA A 46 -11.46 1.31 2.28
CA ALA A 46 -10.17 1.95 2.40
C ALA A 46 -9.22 1.52 1.27
N MET A 47 -9.15 0.23 0.95
CA MET A 47 -8.29 -0.29 -0.12
C MET A 47 -8.65 0.27 -1.50
N LYS A 48 -9.95 0.46 -1.80
CA LYS A 48 -10.42 1.08 -3.05
C LYS A 48 -9.89 2.49 -3.29
N LYS A 49 -9.45 3.20 -2.24
CA LYS A 49 -8.85 4.55 -2.33
C LYS A 49 -7.39 4.53 -2.78
N PHE A 50 -6.77 3.35 -2.88
CA PHE A 50 -5.39 3.17 -3.30
C PHE A 50 -5.31 2.29 -4.55
N PRO A 51 -5.88 2.73 -5.70
CA PRO A 51 -5.72 2.00 -6.95
C PRO A 51 -4.25 2.06 -7.41
N CYS A 52 -3.78 1.00 -8.07
CA CYS A 52 -2.50 1.03 -8.75
C CYS A 52 -2.58 1.91 -10.01
N GLU A 53 -2.35 3.21 -9.83
CA GLU A 53 -2.45 4.19 -10.92
C GLU A 53 -1.44 5.32 -10.77
N VAL A 54 -1.43 6.00 -9.62
CA VAL A 54 -0.59 7.17 -9.36
C VAL A 54 0.71 6.73 -8.65
N PRO A 55 1.89 6.92 -9.28
CA PRO A 55 3.18 6.71 -8.64
C PRO A 55 3.30 7.45 -7.30
N GLN A 56 3.97 6.85 -6.33
CA GLN A 56 4.19 7.47 -5.01
C GLN A 56 5.60 8.06 -4.93
N PRO A 57 5.80 9.20 -4.24
CA PRO A 57 7.13 9.73 -3.99
C PRO A 57 7.91 8.79 -3.06
N ARG A 58 9.17 8.52 -3.43
CA ARG A 58 10.11 7.69 -2.68
C ARG A 58 11.44 8.40 -2.54
N SER A 59 12.00 8.36 -1.34
CA SER A 59 13.41 8.69 -1.10
C SER A 59 14.25 7.51 -1.53
N ILE A 60 15.12 7.70 -2.53
CA ILE A 60 15.96 6.66 -3.13
C ILE A 60 17.42 6.99 -2.84
N SER A 61 18.20 5.99 -2.47
CA SER A 61 19.66 6.12 -2.31
C SER A 61 20.29 6.50 -3.65
N VAL A 62 21.09 7.56 -3.67
CA VAL A 62 21.80 7.99 -4.88
C VAL A 62 22.89 6.99 -5.27
N GLU A 63 23.51 6.33 -4.28
CA GLU A 63 24.48 5.26 -4.53
C GLU A 63 23.84 4.08 -5.27
N GLU A 64 22.64 3.65 -4.84
CA GLU A 64 21.90 2.58 -5.52
C GLU A 64 21.37 3.02 -6.89
N LEU A 65 20.87 4.26 -6.97
CA LEU A 65 20.29 4.82 -8.20
C LEU A 65 21.34 5.00 -9.31
N LEU A 66 22.53 5.49 -8.94
CA LEU A 66 23.58 5.81 -9.90
C LEU A 66 24.55 4.65 -10.10
N GLY A 67 24.78 3.79 -9.10
CA GLY A 67 25.52 2.52 -9.19
C GLY A 67 26.75 2.62 -10.09
N ASP A 68 26.63 2.05 -11.30
CA ASP A 68 27.69 1.96 -12.32
C ASP A 68 28.11 3.30 -12.95
N GLN A 69 27.35 4.38 -12.71
CA GLN A 69 27.62 5.73 -13.22
C GLN A 69 28.58 6.53 -12.31
N LEU A 70 28.87 6.04 -11.11
CA LEU A 70 29.87 6.61 -10.19
C LEU A 70 31.07 5.67 -10.07
N ASP A 71 32.28 6.23 -10.06
CA ASP A 71 33.46 5.46 -9.67
C ASP A 71 33.33 5.05 -8.19
N THR A 72 33.90 3.91 -7.79
CA THR A 72 33.86 3.43 -6.39
C THR A 72 34.53 4.37 -5.37
N SER A 73 35.37 5.31 -5.82
CA SER A 73 35.99 6.35 -5.00
C SER A 73 35.17 7.64 -4.91
N GLU A 74 34.13 7.77 -5.74
CA GLU A 74 33.28 8.94 -5.83
C GLU A 74 32.08 8.83 -4.89
N SER A 75 31.66 9.96 -4.36
CA SER A 75 30.41 10.12 -3.62
C SER A 75 29.65 11.33 -4.15
N ALA A 76 28.33 11.23 -4.17
CA ALA A 76 27.43 12.25 -4.68
C ALA A 76 26.59 12.87 -3.55
N GLN A 77 26.37 14.18 -3.63
CA GLN A 77 25.46 14.94 -2.77
C GLN A 77 24.31 15.52 -3.60
N PRO A 78 23.05 15.44 -3.10
CA PRO A 78 22.63 14.80 -1.84
C PRO A 78 22.77 13.26 -1.85
N HIS A 79 22.79 12.63 -0.67
CA HIS A 79 22.85 11.15 -0.53
C HIS A 79 21.57 10.43 -0.98
N THR A 80 20.43 11.11 -0.96
CA THR A 80 19.15 10.60 -1.45
C THR A 80 18.49 11.60 -2.38
N THR A 81 17.65 11.10 -3.27
CA THR A 81 16.78 11.92 -4.13
C THR A 81 15.34 11.42 -4.06
N VAL A 82 14.39 12.30 -4.36
CA VAL A 82 12.97 11.95 -4.40
C VAL A 82 12.55 11.72 -5.84
N LEU A 83 12.06 10.52 -6.12
CA LEU A 83 11.47 10.17 -7.41
C LEU A 83 10.10 9.52 -7.21
N HIS A 84 9.25 9.62 -8.22
CA HIS A 84 7.98 8.94 -8.26
C HIS A 84 8.19 7.50 -8.73
N ARG A 85 7.71 6.52 -7.95
CA ARG A 85 7.88 5.10 -8.23
C ARG A 85 6.56 4.34 -8.13
N CYS A 86 6.51 3.27 -8.91
CA CYS A 86 5.50 2.24 -8.86
C CYS A 86 6.16 1.01 -8.24
N ASP A 87 5.66 0.58 -7.10
CA ASP A 87 6.11 -0.58 -6.35
C ASP A 87 4.89 -1.35 -5.82
N SER A 88 5.13 -2.47 -5.15
CA SER A 88 4.08 -3.29 -4.53
C SER A 88 3.26 -2.55 -3.46
N GLY A 89 3.78 -1.44 -2.91
CA GLY A 89 3.12 -0.59 -1.92
C GLY A 89 2.44 0.65 -2.51
N THR A 90 2.47 0.85 -3.83
CA THR A 90 1.91 2.03 -4.50
C THR A 90 0.39 1.97 -4.57
N GLY A 91 -0.17 0.78 -4.81
CA GLY A 91 -1.61 0.57 -4.90
C GLY A 91 -1.98 -0.90 -4.99
N CYS A 92 -3.27 -1.18 -4.84
CA CYS A 92 -3.81 -2.53 -4.87
C CYS A 92 -4.29 -2.93 -6.27
N CYS A 93 -4.23 -4.24 -6.53
CA CYS A 93 -4.75 -4.87 -7.73
C CYS A 93 -5.89 -5.83 -7.37
N SER A 94 -6.89 -5.94 -8.25
CA SER A 94 -8.05 -6.79 -8.01
C SER A 94 -7.70 -8.29 -8.06
N GLN A 95 -6.70 -8.68 -8.84
CA GLN A 95 -6.30 -10.08 -9.00
C GLN A 95 -5.00 -10.39 -8.23
N LYS A 96 -4.97 -11.51 -7.50
CA LYS A 96 -3.78 -11.98 -6.76
C LYS A 96 -2.56 -12.30 -7.66
N SER A 97 -2.81 -12.56 -8.93
CA SER A 97 -1.79 -12.82 -9.97
C SER A 97 -1.13 -11.55 -10.49
N GLN A 98 -1.67 -10.38 -10.16
CA GLN A 98 -1.17 -9.08 -10.57
C GLN A 98 -0.34 -8.42 -9.46
N VAL A 99 0.52 -7.51 -9.88
CA VAL A 99 1.32 -6.63 -9.01
C VAL A 99 1.34 -5.24 -9.63
N CYS A 100 1.40 -4.22 -8.78
CA CYS A 100 1.49 -2.85 -9.23
C CYS A 100 2.88 -2.58 -9.82
N LYS A 101 2.93 -2.20 -11.10
CA LYS A 101 4.17 -1.95 -11.84
C LYS A 101 4.07 -0.66 -12.64
N VAL A 102 5.22 -0.17 -13.07
CA VAL A 102 5.32 0.97 -13.97
C VAL A 102 4.66 0.67 -15.31
N ALA A 103 3.81 1.60 -15.74
CA ALA A 103 3.18 1.59 -17.07
C ALA A 103 3.84 2.61 -18.00
N GLN A 104 4.22 3.76 -17.44
CA GLN A 104 4.85 4.87 -18.16
C GLN A 104 5.86 5.55 -17.24
N SER A 105 6.95 6.02 -17.86
CA SER A 105 8.01 6.78 -17.23
C SER A 105 8.45 7.93 -18.13
N GLU A 106 9.12 8.89 -17.53
CA GLU A 106 9.87 9.93 -18.19
C GLU A 106 11.33 9.89 -17.72
N GLU A 107 12.21 10.48 -18.50
CA GLU A 107 13.59 10.75 -18.10
C GLU A 107 13.66 12.15 -17.49
N VAL A 108 14.32 12.26 -16.34
CA VAL A 108 14.56 13.53 -15.66
C VAL A 108 16.05 13.71 -15.43
N GLU A 109 16.52 14.94 -15.65
CA GLU A 109 17.90 15.34 -15.41
C GLU A 109 18.04 15.81 -13.97
N LEU A 110 18.94 15.17 -13.22
CA LEU A 110 19.28 15.55 -11.85
C LEU A 110 20.76 15.93 -11.75
N HIS A 111 21.03 16.99 -11.00
CA HIS A 111 22.38 17.48 -10.77
C HIS A 111 22.86 17.08 -9.38
N PHE A 112 24.05 16.50 -9.30
CA PHE A 112 24.70 16.10 -8.05
C PHE A 112 26.07 16.74 -7.93
N PHE A 113 26.43 17.11 -6.70
CA PHE A 113 27.80 17.51 -6.40
C PHE A 113 28.62 16.27 -6.08
N VAL A 114 29.57 15.95 -6.95
CA VAL A 114 30.38 14.72 -6.87
C VAL A 114 31.77 15.04 -6.36
N THR A 115 32.21 14.28 -5.37
CA THR A 115 33.53 14.37 -4.74
C THR A 115 34.27 13.04 -4.86
N ASP A 116 35.53 13.06 -5.30
CA ASP A 116 36.40 11.88 -5.27
C ASP A 116 37.24 11.90 -3.98
N THR A 117 36.99 10.93 -3.11
CA THR A 117 37.61 10.87 -1.78
C THR A 117 38.99 10.23 -1.76
N VAL A 118 39.38 9.54 -2.85
CA VAL A 118 40.62 8.74 -2.91
C VAL A 118 41.63 9.38 -3.86
N ARG A 119 41.19 9.78 -5.05
CA ARG A 119 42.08 10.28 -6.12
C ARG A 119 42.29 11.79 -6.07
N GLN A 120 41.73 12.48 -5.07
CA GLN A 120 41.82 13.93 -4.87
C GLN A 120 41.46 14.75 -6.13
N ARG A 121 40.53 14.23 -6.96
CA ARG A 121 40.03 14.95 -8.12
C ARG A 121 39.19 16.13 -7.65
N LYS A 122 39.18 17.20 -8.46
CA LYS A 122 38.37 18.38 -8.18
C LYS A 122 36.89 18.00 -8.13
N SER A 123 36.21 18.38 -7.06
CA SER A 123 34.77 18.22 -6.94
C SER A 123 34.02 19.03 -7.99
N GLN A 124 32.93 18.48 -8.51
CA GLN A 124 32.20 19.08 -9.63
C GLN A 124 30.71 18.73 -9.59
N PHE A 125 29.89 19.60 -10.17
CA PHE A 125 28.50 19.26 -10.48
C PHE A 125 28.48 18.35 -11.71
N ARG A 126 27.75 17.24 -11.60
CA ARG A 126 27.50 16.30 -12.69
C ARG A 126 26.01 16.10 -12.84
N GLU A 127 25.56 16.04 -14.10
CA GLU A 127 24.19 15.72 -14.46
C GLU A 127 24.07 14.22 -14.69
N PHE A 128 22.95 13.65 -14.25
CA PHE A 128 22.58 12.27 -14.48
C PHE A 128 21.12 12.20 -14.90
N VAL A 129 20.86 11.44 -15.96
CA VAL A 129 19.52 11.17 -16.46
C VAL A 129 18.97 9.95 -15.73
N VAL A 130 17.84 10.10 -15.05
CA VAL A 130 17.21 9.01 -14.27
C VAL A 130 15.74 8.85 -14.65
N SER A 131 15.21 7.64 -14.49
CA SER A 131 13.80 7.36 -14.78
C SER A 131 12.88 7.77 -13.62
N ASN A 132 11.88 8.61 -13.92
CA ASN A 132 10.79 8.98 -13.03
C ASN A 132 9.49 8.33 -13.54
N HIS A 133 8.76 7.61 -12.69
CA HIS A 133 7.53 6.96 -13.14
C HIS A 133 6.39 7.98 -13.19
N THR A 134 5.58 7.95 -14.24
CA THR A 134 4.46 8.87 -14.46
C THR A 134 3.09 8.18 -14.38
N ARG A 135 3.06 6.85 -14.56
CA ARG A 135 1.84 6.04 -14.42
C ARG A 135 2.14 4.61 -13.99
N CYS A 136 1.28 4.06 -13.13
CA CYS A 136 1.30 2.66 -12.72
C CYS A 136 0.12 1.87 -13.31
N SER A 137 0.26 0.55 -13.35
CA SER A 137 -0.82 -0.36 -13.73
C SER A 137 -0.64 -1.74 -13.10
N CYS A 138 -1.76 -2.46 -12.94
CA CYS A 138 -1.75 -3.84 -12.51
C CYS A 138 -1.29 -4.76 -13.65
N GLN A 139 -0.14 -5.39 -13.47
CA GLN A 139 0.46 -6.28 -14.48
C GLN A 139 0.66 -7.68 -13.91
N SER A 140 0.58 -8.68 -14.78
CA SER A 140 0.83 -10.08 -14.40
C SER A 140 2.26 -10.25 -13.88
N LYS A 141 2.43 -11.06 -12.82
CA LYS A 141 3.74 -11.39 -12.23
C LYS A 141 4.74 -12.05 -13.18
N LYS A 142 4.30 -12.52 -14.36
CA LYS A 142 5.13 -13.26 -15.34
C LYS A 142 5.95 -12.39 -16.28
N ASN A 143 5.80 -11.07 -16.24
CA ASN A 143 6.45 -10.16 -17.19
C ASN A 143 7.94 -9.83 -16.88
N ASP A 144 8.58 -10.54 -15.95
CA ASP A 144 9.98 -10.29 -15.56
C ASP A 144 10.99 -11.25 -16.21
N ILE A 145 10.59 -11.98 -17.25
CA ILE A 145 11.51 -12.74 -18.10
C ILE A 145 11.83 -11.88 -19.31
N LYS A 146 12.92 -11.12 -19.24
CA LYS A 146 13.62 -10.61 -20.41
C LYS A 146 15.12 -10.74 -20.20
#